data_AF-A0A7W5A6F0-F1
#
_entry.id   AF-A0A7W5A6F0-F1
#
_cell.length_a   1.000
_cell.length_b   1.000
_cell.length_c   1.000
_cell.angle_alpha   90.00
_cell.angle_beta   90.00
_cell.angle_gamma   90.00
#
_symmetry.space_group_name_H-M   'P 1'
#
loop_
_entity.id
_entity.type
_entity.pdbx_description
1 polymer ?
#
loop_
_entity_poly.entity_id
_entity_poly.type
_entity_poly.pdbx_seq_one_letter_code
_entity_poly.pdbx_strand_id
1 'polypeptide(L)'
;MAYVVLVAWLVQAAVGVLLLTGWFRHGRAHSRVVVTHVVLSVAGAGLWVAYVLSDQVLYAWAALVMITIGNGFGDNLLLRRTRRMGGGTHLSTVNTYKLAIRSIFNRRLPLRVGFHALFAGVVYFSTLAICIVDTVA
;
A
#
# COMPACT_ATOMS: atom_id res chain seq x y z
N MET A 1 17.75 11.73 2.39
CA MET A 1 16.29 11.70 2.10
C MET A 1 15.68 10.31 2.31
N ALA A 2 16.41 9.22 2.09
CA ALA A 2 15.93 7.85 2.30
C ALA A 2 15.34 7.56 3.70
N TYR A 3 15.88 8.17 4.76
CA TYR A 3 15.33 8.07 6.12
C TYR A 3 13.91 8.64 6.26
N VAL A 4 13.57 9.72 5.53
CA VAL A 4 12.21 10.29 5.53
C VAL A 4 11.23 9.30 4.90
N VAL A 5 11.65 8.67 3.79
CA VAL A 5 10.86 7.62 3.14
C VAL A 5 10.73 6.39 4.04
N LEU A 6 11.78 6.03 4.79
CA LEU A 6 11.71 4.97 5.80
C LEU A 6 10.69 5.29 6.89
N VAL A 7 10.64 6.53 7.39
CA VAL A 7 9.59 6.95 8.34
C VAL A 7 8.20 6.80 7.73
N ALA A 8 8.01 7.16 6.45
CA ALA A 8 6.75 6.95 5.76
C ALA A 8 6.38 5.46 5.65
N TRP A 9 7.34 4.58 5.35
CA TRP A 9 7.16 3.13 5.39
C TRP A 9 6.70 2.65 6.78
N LEU A 10 7.30 3.16 7.86
CA LEU A 10 6.93 2.80 9.23
C LEU A 10 5.53 3.27 9.62
N VAL A 11 5.15 4.50 9.26
CA VAL A 11 3.78 5.02 9.46
C VAL A 11 2.77 4.15 8.72
N GLN A 12 3.06 3.81 7.47
CA GLN A 12 2.20 2.97 6.65
C GLN A 12 2.07 1.55 7.24
N ALA A 13 3.18 0.97 7.71
CA ALA A 13 3.21 -0.33 8.36
C ALA A 13 2.41 -0.33 9.67
N ALA A 14 2.52 0.71 10.50
CA ALA A 14 1.76 0.84 11.74
C ALA A 14 0.25 0.82 11.48
N VAL A 15 -0.23 1.58 10.48
CA VAL A 15 -1.65 1.53 10.09
C VAL A 15 -2.02 0.17 9.49
N GLY A 16 -1.14 -0.44 8.71
CA GLY A 16 -1.31 -1.79 8.18
C GLY A 16 -1.53 -2.83 9.29
N VAL A 17 -0.74 -2.77 10.37
CA VAL A 17 -0.91 -3.64 11.55
C VAL A 17 -2.27 -3.39 12.23
N LEU A 18 -2.70 -2.14 12.37
CA LEU A 18 -4.04 -1.83 12.91
C LEU A 18 -5.17 -2.39 12.03
N LEU A 19 -5.00 -2.41 10.71
CA LEU A 19 -5.97 -3.03 9.81
C LEU A 19 -5.91 -4.56 9.90
N LEU A 20 -4.71 -5.13 10.03
CA LEU A 20 -4.47 -6.56 10.14
C LEU A 20 -5.08 -7.14 11.42
N THR A 21 -4.94 -6.45 12.55
CA THR A 21 -5.60 -6.84 13.83
C THR A 21 -7.12 -6.82 13.69
N GLY A 22 -7.69 -5.83 13.00
CA GLY A 22 -9.10 -5.79 12.65
C GLY A 22 -9.51 -6.99 11.78
N TRP A 23 -8.73 -7.30 10.75
CA TRP A 23 -8.97 -8.44 9.87
C TRP A 23 -8.92 -9.79 10.63
N PHE A 24 -7.97 -9.96 11.54
CA PHE A 24 -7.87 -11.14 12.40
C PHE A 24 -9.10 -11.33 13.30
N ARG A 25 -9.68 -10.24 13.80
CA ARG A 25 -10.88 -10.26 14.67
C ARG A 25 -12.18 -10.56 13.91
N HIS A 26 -12.26 -10.24 12.62
CA HIS A 26 -13.51 -10.31 11.84
C HIS A 26 -13.54 -11.49 10.83
N GLY A 27 -12.93 -12.63 11.18
CA GLY A 27 -13.11 -13.88 10.43
C GLY A 27 -12.19 -14.09 9.22
N ARG A 28 -11.16 -13.25 9.03
CA ARG A 28 -10.06 -13.48 8.09
C ARG A 28 -10.46 -13.71 6.62
N ALA A 29 -11.52 -13.07 6.13
CA ALA A 29 -11.91 -13.20 4.73
C ALA A 29 -10.77 -12.80 3.76
N HIS A 30 -10.61 -13.53 2.66
CA HIS A 30 -9.58 -13.30 1.62
C HIS A 30 -8.14 -13.45 2.12
N SER A 31 -7.88 -14.42 3.00
CA SER A 31 -6.57 -14.64 3.62
C SER A 31 -5.41 -14.68 2.66
N ARG A 32 -5.54 -15.34 1.51
CA ARG A 32 -4.44 -15.40 0.53
C ARG A 32 -4.03 -14.01 0.05
N VAL A 33 -4.99 -13.17 -0.33
CA VAL A 33 -4.74 -11.80 -0.80
C VAL A 33 -4.12 -10.95 0.30
N VAL A 34 -4.67 -11.01 1.52
CA VAL A 34 -4.16 -10.23 2.67
C VAL A 34 -2.75 -10.68 3.06
N VAL A 35 -2.50 -11.99 3.15
CA VAL A 35 -1.19 -12.53 3.52
C VAL A 35 -0.15 -12.19 2.45
N THR A 36 -0.47 -12.36 1.17
CA THR A 36 0.44 -11.98 0.08
C THR A 36 0.76 -10.48 0.12
N HIS A 37 -0.25 -9.64 0.32
CA HIS A 37 -0.06 -8.20 0.48
C HIS A 37 0.91 -7.89 1.64
N VAL A 38 0.65 -8.45 2.82
CA VAL A 38 1.48 -8.23 4.02
C VAL A 38 2.91 -8.73 3.83
N VAL A 39 3.10 -9.93 3.27
CA VAL A 39 4.43 -10.50 3.04
C VAL A 39 5.23 -9.63 2.08
N LEU A 40 4.62 -9.18 0.97
CA LEU A 40 5.27 -8.28 0.02
C LEU A 40 5.58 -6.91 0.65
N SER A 41 4.68 -6.36 1.47
CA SER A 41 4.93 -5.11 2.18
C SER A 41 6.08 -5.23 3.20
N VAL A 42 6.15 -6.33 3.93
CA VAL A 42 7.25 -6.59 4.89
C VAL A 42 8.56 -6.81 4.16
N ALA A 43 8.57 -7.58 3.08
CA ALA A 43 9.76 -7.80 2.25
C ALA A 43 10.26 -6.48 1.63
N GLY A 44 9.34 -5.67 1.09
CA GLY A 44 9.65 -4.34 0.55
C GLY A 44 10.23 -3.40 1.60
N ALA A 45 9.65 -3.35 2.80
CA ALA A 45 10.19 -2.56 3.90
C ALA A 45 11.58 -3.04 4.33
N GLY A 46 11.81 -4.36 4.40
CA GLY A 46 13.11 -4.94 4.70
C GLY A 46 14.17 -4.60 3.66
N LEU A 47 13.81 -4.64 2.37
CA LEU A 47 14.68 -4.21 1.28
C LEU A 47 14.98 -2.70 1.35
N TRP A 48 14.00 -1.87 1.72
CA TRP A 48 14.22 -0.44 1.92
C TRP A 48 15.20 -0.17 3.07
N VAL A 49 15.08 -0.91 4.18
CA VAL A 49 16.03 -0.85 5.29
C VAL A 49 17.42 -1.28 4.84
N ALA A 50 17.54 -2.37 4.08
CA ALA A 50 18.82 -2.82 3.54
C ALA A 50 19.48 -1.74 2.66
N TYR A 51 18.70 -1.10 1.78
CA TYR A 51 19.16 0.05 1.00
C TYR A 51 19.66 1.19 1.89
N VAL A 52 18.90 1.61 2.91
CA VAL A 52 19.31 2.69 3.84
C VAL A 52 20.61 2.37 4.59
N LEU A 53 20.87 1.09 4.87
CA LEU A 53 22.06 0.66 5.62
C LEU A 53 23.28 0.44 4.73
N SER A 54 23.11 0.10 3.46
CA SER A 54 24.21 -0.29 2.57
C SER A 54 24.44 0.66 1.39
N ASP A 55 23.56 1.65 1.21
CA ASP A 55 23.51 2.57 0.06
C ASP A 55 23.51 1.88 -1.31
N GLN A 56 23.06 0.62 -1.36
CA GLN A 56 22.99 -0.16 -2.61
C GLN A 56 21.64 0.07 -3.29
N VAL A 57 21.62 0.88 -4.35
CA VAL A 57 20.39 1.30 -5.06
C VAL A 57 19.55 0.13 -5.59
N LEU A 58 20.16 -1.04 -5.84
CA LEU A 58 19.44 -2.25 -6.25
C LEU A 58 18.39 -2.69 -5.21
N TYR A 59 18.66 -2.51 -3.91
CA TYR A 59 17.69 -2.82 -2.86
C TYR A 59 16.51 -1.84 -2.87
N ALA A 60 16.74 -0.57 -3.22
CA ALA A 60 15.66 0.42 -3.37
C ALA A 60 14.73 0.04 -4.53
N TRP A 61 15.30 -0.34 -5.69
CA TRP A 61 14.52 -0.84 -6.83
C TRP A 61 13.77 -2.12 -6.50
N ALA A 62 14.40 -3.06 -5.80
CA ALA A 62 13.74 -4.28 -5.37
C ALA A 62 12.58 -3.99 -4.40
N ALA A 63 12.76 -3.06 -3.45
CA ALA A 63 11.71 -2.59 -2.56
C ALA A 63 10.54 -1.97 -3.34
N LEU A 64 10.84 -1.15 -4.36
CA LEU A 64 9.84 -0.56 -5.25
C LEU A 64 9.03 -1.62 -6.02
N VAL A 65 9.69 -2.66 -6.53
CA VAL A 65 9.00 -3.79 -7.18
C VAL A 65 8.06 -4.48 -6.18
N MET A 66 8.52 -4.76 -4.96
CA MET A 66 7.70 -5.40 -3.93
C MET A 66 6.47 -4.57 -3.55
N ILE A 67 6.62 -3.25 -3.36
CA ILE A 67 5.47 -2.38 -3.07
C ILE A 67 4.55 -2.22 -4.27
N THR A 68 5.06 -2.22 -5.51
CA THR A 68 4.22 -2.21 -6.72
C THR A 68 3.27 -3.40 -6.74
N ILE A 69 3.83 -4.60 -6.57
CA ILE A 69 3.04 -5.85 -6.58
C ILE A 69 2.11 -5.88 -5.36
N GLY A 70 2.63 -5.53 -4.18
CA GLY A 70 1.86 -5.48 -2.94
C GLY A 70 0.66 -4.53 -3.02
N ASN A 71 0.83 -3.35 -3.60
CA ASN A 71 -0.25 -2.37 -3.80
C ASN A 71 -1.33 -2.92 -4.73
N GLY A 72 -0.99 -3.71 -5.75
CA GLY A 72 -1.98 -4.38 -6.59
C GLY A 72 -2.94 -5.28 -5.80
N PHE A 73 -2.42 -6.03 -4.81
CA PHE A 73 -3.26 -6.83 -3.91
C PHE A 73 -4.10 -5.95 -2.96
N GLY A 74 -3.51 -4.87 -2.42
CA GLY A 74 -4.24 -3.91 -1.57
C GLY A 74 -5.39 -3.23 -2.32
N ASP A 75 -5.15 -2.83 -3.55
CA ASP A 75 -6.14 -2.22 -4.44
C ASP A 75 -7.26 -3.20 -4.78
N ASN A 76 -6.95 -4.47 -5.03
CA ASN A 76 -7.98 -5.49 -5.24
C ASN A 76 -8.99 -5.53 -4.07
N LEU A 77 -8.49 -5.49 -2.83
CA LEU A 77 -9.32 -5.45 -1.63
C LEU A 77 -10.16 -4.16 -1.57
N LEU A 78 -9.56 -3.01 -1.83
CA LEU A 78 -10.22 -1.70 -1.81
C LEU A 78 -11.32 -1.61 -2.89
N LEU A 79 -11.00 -1.96 -4.12
CA LEU A 79 -11.92 -1.90 -5.25
C LEU A 79 -13.07 -2.88 -5.07
N ARG A 80 -12.81 -4.09 -4.59
CA ARG A 80 -13.87 -5.06 -4.31
C ARG A 80 -14.80 -4.60 -3.20
N ARG A 81 -14.26 -4.03 -2.12
CA ARG A 81 -15.07 -3.39 -1.08
C ARG A 81 -15.92 -2.26 -1.67
N THR A 82 -15.32 -1.42 -2.50
CA THR A 82 -16.00 -0.29 -3.15
C THR A 82 -17.15 -0.75 -4.03
N ARG A 83 -16.96 -1.79 -4.85
CA ARG A 83 -18.04 -2.37 -5.70
C ARG A 83 -19.20 -2.91 -4.86
N ARG A 84 -18.92 -3.56 -3.73
CA ARG A 84 -19.96 -4.06 -2.81
C ARG A 84 -20.76 -2.93 -2.16
N MET A 85 -20.12 -1.82 -1.81
CA MET A 85 -20.81 -0.66 -1.22
C MET A 85 -21.61 0.14 -2.25
N GLY A 86 -21.16 0.17 -3.50
CA GLY A 86 -21.75 0.99 -4.57
C GLY A 86 -22.76 0.29 -5.48
N GLY A 87 -23.08 -0.99 -5.25
CA GLY A 87 -24.04 -1.76 -6.06
C GLY A 87 -23.60 -2.07 -7.49
N GLY A 88 -22.39 -1.68 -7.90
CA GLY A 88 -21.91 -1.80 -9.28
C GLY A 88 -20.82 -2.86 -9.44
N THR A 89 -21.21 -4.11 -9.72
CA THR A 89 -20.29 -5.16 -10.20
C THR A 89 -19.79 -4.88 -11.62
N HIS A 90 -20.52 -4.07 -12.40
CA HIS A 90 -20.26 -3.78 -13.81
C HIS A 90 -19.40 -2.52 -14.06
N LEU A 91 -18.92 -1.84 -13.01
CA LEU A 91 -18.10 -0.64 -13.18
C LEU A 91 -16.70 -1.01 -13.70
N SER A 92 -16.21 -0.25 -14.70
CA SER A 92 -14.82 -0.32 -15.13
C SER A 92 -13.85 -0.05 -13.96
N THR A 93 -12.61 -0.52 -14.08
CA THR A 93 -11.59 -0.34 -13.03
C THR A 93 -11.37 1.13 -12.70
N VAL A 94 -11.24 2.00 -13.72
CA VAL A 94 -11.06 3.45 -13.54
C VAL A 94 -12.23 4.07 -12.78
N ASN A 95 -13.47 3.73 -13.15
CA ASN A 95 -14.66 4.25 -12.46
C ASN A 95 -14.76 3.72 -11.02
N THR A 96 -14.29 2.49 -10.77
CA THR A 96 -14.21 1.94 -9.41
C THR A 96 -13.20 2.71 -8.55
N TYR A 97 -12.03 3.09 -9.10
CA TYR A 97 -11.07 3.94 -8.39
C TYR A 97 -11.65 5.32 -8.07
N LYS A 98 -12.31 5.97 -9.05
CA LYS A 98 -13.00 7.26 -8.82
C LYS A 98 -14.02 7.15 -7.69
N LEU A 99 -14.81 6.06 -7.68
CA LEU A 99 -15.78 5.79 -6.62
C LEU A 99 -15.10 5.51 -5.28
N ALA A 100 -13.98 4.80 -5.26
CA ALA A 100 -13.21 4.51 -4.05
C ALA A 100 -12.69 5.80 -3.42
N ILE A 101 -12.05 6.65 -4.22
CA ILE A 101 -11.56 7.97 -3.80
C ILE A 101 -12.70 8.82 -3.26
N ARG A 102 -13.82 8.91 -4.00
CA ARG A 102 -15.02 9.63 -3.54
C ARG A 102 -15.57 9.06 -2.23
N SER A 103 -15.52 7.75 -2.05
CA SER A 103 -15.97 7.07 -0.83
C SER A 103 -15.07 7.36 0.37
N ILE A 104 -13.77 7.54 0.16
CA ILE A 104 -12.82 7.99 1.20
C ILE A 104 -13.20 9.40 1.65
N PHE A 105 -13.33 10.34 0.71
CA PHE A 105 -13.64 11.74 1.04
C PHE A 105 -15.05 11.94 1.60
N ASN A 106 -16.02 11.13 1.16
CA ASN A 106 -17.38 11.12 1.72
C ASN A 106 -17.51 10.34 3.02
N ARG A 107 -16.40 9.91 3.64
CA ARG A 107 -16.36 9.14 4.91
C ARG A 107 -17.19 7.85 4.89
N ARG A 108 -17.40 7.26 3.71
CA ARG A 108 -18.08 5.96 3.54
C ARG A 108 -17.16 4.77 3.82
N LEU A 109 -15.84 5.02 3.86
CA LEU A 109 -14.82 4.05 4.26
C LEU A 109 -14.32 4.36 5.68
N PRO A 110 -13.95 3.35 6.47
CA PRO A 110 -13.28 3.56 7.74
C PRO A 110 -12.03 4.42 7.56
N LEU A 111 -11.81 5.37 8.46
CA LEU A 111 -10.72 6.34 8.38
C LEU A 111 -9.35 5.68 8.13
N ARG A 112 -9.07 4.58 8.85
CA ARG A 112 -7.80 3.84 8.72
C ARG A 112 -7.60 3.25 7.32
N VAL A 113 -8.66 2.75 6.69
CA VAL A 113 -8.60 2.21 5.32
C VAL A 113 -8.35 3.33 4.33
N GLY A 114 -9.06 4.46 4.47
CA GLY A 114 -8.88 5.61 3.60
C GLY A 114 -7.47 6.21 3.71
N PHE A 115 -6.98 6.39 4.94
CA PHE A 115 -5.61 6.84 5.19
C PHE A 115 -4.61 5.87 4.58
N HIS A 116 -4.70 4.57 4.89
CA HIS A 116 -3.74 3.58 4.39
C HIS A 116 -3.70 3.53 2.86
N ALA A 117 -4.85 3.63 2.20
CA ALA A 117 -4.92 3.65 0.73
C ALA A 117 -4.29 4.91 0.12
N LEU A 118 -4.61 6.10 0.65
CA LEU A 118 -4.06 7.36 0.13
C LEU A 118 -2.56 7.50 0.44
N PHE A 119 -2.16 7.13 1.65
CA PHE A 119 -0.78 7.23 2.10
C PHE A 119 0.14 6.20 1.43
N ALA A 120 -0.41 5.07 0.96
CA ALA A 120 0.33 4.14 0.08
C ALA A 120 0.88 4.84 -1.17
N GLY A 121 0.13 5.79 -1.74
CA GLY A 121 0.60 6.61 -2.85
C GLY A 121 1.80 7.46 -2.49
N VAL A 122 1.79 8.08 -1.30
CA VAL A 122 2.92 8.89 -0.80
C VAL A 122 4.17 8.04 -0.65
N VAL A 123 4.07 6.88 0.00
CA VAL A 123 5.21 5.95 0.16
C VAL A 123 5.72 5.47 -1.20
N TYR A 124 4.81 5.11 -2.11
CA TYR A 124 5.17 4.63 -3.44
C TYR A 124 5.94 5.67 -4.26
N PHE A 125 5.37 6.87 -4.42
CA PHE A 125 5.98 7.90 -5.26
C PHE A 125 7.27 8.46 -4.66
N SER A 126 7.37 8.54 -3.33
CA SER A 126 8.62 8.94 -2.66
C SER A 126 9.71 7.87 -2.79
N THR A 127 9.36 6.59 -2.68
CA THR A 127 10.27 5.46 -2.97
C THR A 127 10.77 5.54 -4.41
N LEU A 128 9.87 5.70 -5.39
CA LEU A 128 10.23 5.84 -6.80
C LEU A 128 11.14 7.05 -7.05
N ALA A 129 10.84 8.20 -6.44
CA ALA A 129 11.64 9.41 -6.60
C ALA A 129 13.09 9.18 -6.11
N ILE A 130 13.26 8.54 -4.96
CA ILE A 130 14.59 8.20 -4.45
C ILE A 130 15.28 7.17 -5.35
N CYS A 131 14.60 6.13 -5.82
CA CYS A 131 15.19 5.17 -6.77
C CYS A 131 15.75 5.88 -8.01
N ILE A 132 15.00 6.85 -8.57
CA ILE A 132 15.44 7.60 -9.74
C ILE A 132 16.64 8.48 -9.41
N VAL A 133 16.54 9.30 -8.35
CA VAL A 133 17.59 10.26 -7.94
C VAL A 133 18.91 9.54 -7.66
N ASP A 134 18.87 8.48 -6.86
CA ASP A 134 20.08 7.76 -6.46
C ASP A 134 20.65 6.86 -7.56
N THR A 135 19.91 6.61 -8.64
CA THR A 135 20.45 5.91 -9.82
C THR A 135 21.28 6.86 -10.71
N VAL A 136 20.98 8.16 -10.69
CA VAL A 136 21.60 9.16 -11.59
C VAL A 136 22.55 10.13 -10.89
N ALA A 137 22.59 10.12 -9.56
CA ALA A 137 23.53 10.88 -8.74
C ALA A 137 24.92 10.24 -8.72
#